data_AF-A0A957A4I0-F1
#
_entry.id   AF-A0A957A4I0-F1
#
_cell.length_a   1.000
_cell.length_b   1.000
_cell.length_c   1.000
_cell.angle_alpha   90.00
_cell.angle_beta   90.00
_cell.angle_gamma   90.00
#
_symmetry.space_group_name_H-M   'P 1'
#
loop_
_entity.id
_entity.type
_entity.pdbx_description
1 polymer ?
#
loop_
_entity_poly.entity_id
_entity_poly.type
_entity_poly.pdbx_seq_one_letter_code
_entity_poly.pdbx_strand_id
1 'polypeptide(L)'
;SRGDTRKYIQDLPGMTDRRNLLPTGGVRHVAESRGQTVTEGGPAYKPLVLDSATRHVDVDENYRELLEAQSIISGTPKQVIPKIRQVMEYLRPGSMFLWDGDGSMTHDDAMRSLRLMGEEVVPAMREIAKELDLKSPFDFEPGETTTAASGVAGP
;
A
#
# COMPACT_ATOMS: atom_id res chain seq x y z
N SER A 1 27.07 -18.72 -28.80
CA SER A 1 25.73 -18.30 -28.36
C SER A 1 25.88 -16.93 -27.71
N ARG A 2 25.53 -15.84 -28.42
CA ARG A 2 25.66 -14.47 -27.88
C ARG A 2 24.48 -14.24 -26.91
N GLY A 3 24.77 -13.99 -25.64
CA GLY A 3 23.78 -13.58 -24.66
C GLY A 3 23.31 -12.17 -24.97
N ASP A 4 22.00 -12.01 -25.10
CA ASP A 4 21.32 -10.73 -25.31
C ASP A 4 21.38 -9.92 -24.02
N THR A 5 22.36 -9.02 -23.89
CA THR A 5 22.51 -8.15 -22.74
C THR A 5 21.42 -7.07 -22.78
N ARG A 6 20.47 -7.15 -21.85
CA ARG A 6 19.33 -6.22 -21.76
C ARG A 6 19.80 -4.77 -21.61
N LYS A 7 19.28 -3.91 -22.49
CA LYS A 7 19.72 -2.53 -22.76
C LYS A 7 19.57 -1.53 -21.59
N TYR A 8 18.91 -1.89 -20.49
CA TYR A 8 18.70 -1.02 -19.33
C TYR A 8 19.80 -1.12 -18.26
N ILE A 9 20.82 -1.96 -18.45
CA ILE A 9 21.92 -2.17 -17.48
C ILE A 9 23.13 -1.24 -17.76
N GLN A 10 23.11 -0.47 -18.86
CA GLN A 10 24.19 0.48 -19.17
C GLN A 10 23.72 1.92 -18.97
N ASP A 11 23.59 2.29 -17.70
CA ASP A 11 23.28 3.65 -17.24
C ASP A 11 24.42 4.63 -17.56
N LEU A 12 24.25 5.47 -18.59
CA LEU A 12 25.02 6.70 -18.73
C LEU A 12 24.26 7.89 -18.14
N PRO A 13 24.91 8.74 -17.32
CA PRO A 13 24.27 9.90 -16.72
C PRO A 13 23.78 10.86 -17.82
N GLY A 14 22.48 11.18 -17.78
CA GLY A 14 21.82 12.09 -18.73
C GLY A 14 21.04 11.44 -19.86
N MET A 15 21.06 10.10 -20.00
CA MET A 15 20.39 9.40 -21.11
C MET A 15 19.14 8.58 -20.72
N THR A 16 18.89 8.38 -19.42
CA THR A 16 17.70 7.68 -18.93
C THR A 16 16.78 8.65 -18.20
N ASP A 17 15.61 8.91 -18.78
CA ASP A 17 14.56 9.66 -18.07
C ASP A 17 13.97 8.75 -16.99
N ARG A 18 14.35 9.02 -15.73
CA ARG A 18 13.89 8.28 -14.54
C ARG A 18 12.36 8.27 -14.40
N ARG A 19 11.65 9.16 -15.11
CA ARG A 19 10.19 9.23 -15.14
C ARG A 19 9.53 8.07 -15.89
N ASN A 20 10.25 7.41 -16.81
CA ASN A 20 9.73 6.30 -17.64
C ASN A 20 10.10 4.90 -17.14
N LEU A 21 10.83 4.80 -16.02
CA LEU A 21 11.32 3.52 -15.50
C LEU A 21 10.32 2.79 -14.58
N LEU A 22 9.26 3.46 -14.17
CA LEU A 22 8.27 2.89 -13.28
C LEU A 22 7.19 2.15 -14.08
N PRO A 23 6.71 0.97 -13.60
CA PRO A 23 5.62 0.24 -14.25
C PRO A 23 4.32 1.05 -14.32
N THR A 24 4.21 2.14 -13.55
CA THR A 24 3.09 3.08 -13.53
C THR A 24 3.20 4.19 -14.58
N GLY A 25 4.23 4.21 -15.43
CA GLY A 25 4.42 5.24 -16.45
C GLY A 25 3.29 5.31 -17.49
N GLY A 26 2.56 4.21 -17.70
CA GLY A 26 1.40 4.16 -18.59
C GLY A 26 0.07 4.58 -17.95
N VAL A 27 0.06 4.95 -16.66
CA VAL A 27 -1.16 5.29 -15.93
C VAL A 27 -1.47 6.77 -16.13
N ARG A 28 -2.64 7.09 -16.70
CA ARG A 28 -3.00 8.45 -17.14
C ARG A 28 -2.86 9.52 -16.07
N HIS A 29 -3.40 9.30 -14.88
CA HIS A 29 -3.31 10.26 -13.78
C HIS A 29 -1.89 10.40 -13.20
N VAL A 30 -1.06 9.35 -13.30
CA VAL A 30 0.37 9.37 -12.90
C VAL A 30 1.22 10.08 -13.95
N ALA A 31 0.91 9.92 -15.23
CA ALA A 31 1.56 10.62 -16.34
C ALA A 31 1.19 12.11 -16.35
N GLU A 32 -0.08 12.44 -16.11
CA GLU A 32 -0.59 13.81 -16.00
C GLU A 32 0.04 14.55 -14.80
N SER A 33 0.19 13.91 -13.64
CA SER A 33 0.88 14.53 -12.48
C SER A 33 2.38 14.77 -12.72
N ARG A 34 2.98 14.06 -13.68
CA ARG A 34 4.38 14.22 -14.11
C ARG A 34 4.55 15.15 -15.32
N GLY A 35 3.47 15.79 -15.78
CA GLY A 35 3.49 16.72 -16.92
C GLY A 35 3.70 16.05 -18.28
N GLN A 36 3.41 14.75 -18.40
CA GLN A 36 3.47 14.02 -19.66
C GLN A 36 2.06 13.88 -20.28
N THR A 37 1.95 14.12 -21.59
CA THR A 37 0.73 13.84 -22.36
C THR A 37 0.66 12.35 -22.65
N VAL A 38 -0.41 11.69 -22.21
CA VAL A 38 -0.60 10.24 -22.41
C VAL A 38 -0.77 9.94 -23.89
N THR A 39 0.18 9.23 -24.48
CA THR A 39 -0.01 8.59 -25.79
C THR A 39 -0.83 7.33 -25.59
N GLU A 40 -1.96 7.22 -26.30
CA GLU A 40 -2.87 6.07 -26.25
C GLU A 40 -2.11 4.75 -26.51
N GLY A 41 -2.05 3.87 -25.52
CA GLY A 41 -1.32 2.60 -25.64
C GLY A 41 -0.97 1.88 -24.33
N GLY A 42 -1.28 2.44 -23.16
CA GLY A 42 -1.21 1.71 -21.89
C GLY A 42 -2.29 0.63 -21.78
N PRO A 43 -2.12 -0.39 -20.91
CA PRO A 43 -3.16 -1.40 -20.69
C PRO A 43 -4.48 -0.71 -20.32
N ALA A 44 -5.57 -1.14 -20.99
CA ALA A 44 -6.89 -0.56 -20.84
C ALA A 44 -7.44 -0.80 -19.42
N TYR A 45 -7.13 0.10 -18.49
CA TYR A 45 -7.87 0.17 -17.24
C TYR A 45 -9.29 0.62 -17.55
N LYS A 46 -10.29 -0.12 -17.03
CA LYS A 46 -11.68 0.32 -17.12
C LYS A 46 -11.80 1.71 -16.50
N PRO A 47 -12.42 2.68 -17.18
CA PRO A 47 -12.65 3.99 -16.60
C PRO A 47 -13.60 3.85 -15.41
N LEU A 48 -13.20 4.36 -14.25
CA LEU A 48 -14.06 4.46 -13.07
C LEU A 48 -15.20 5.44 -13.39
N VAL A 49 -16.43 4.95 -13.39
CA VAL A 49 -17.62 5.78 -13.62
C VAL A 49 -18.18 6.21 -12.27
N LEU A 50 -18.18 7.52 -12.03
CA LEU A 50 -18.86 8.12 -10.88
C LEU A 50 -20.34 8.32 -11.23
N ASP A 51 -21.22 7.56 -10.59
CA ASP A 51 -22.65 7.89 -10.58
C ASP A 51 -22.86 9.16 -9.74
N SER A 52 -23.08 10.27 -10.44
CA SER A 52 -23.30 11.59 -9.85
C SER A 52 -24.54 11.66 -8.93
N ALA A 53 -25.51 10.75 -9.07
CA ALA A 53 -26.73 10.74 -8.26
C ALA A 53 -26.50 10.10 -6.88
N THR A 54 -25.72 9.02 -6.85
CA THR A 54 -25.42 8.27 -5.61
C THR A 54 -24.06 8.60 -5.01
N ARG A 55 -23.21 9.37 -5.73
CA ARG A 55 -21.77 9.53 -5.47
C ARG A 55 -21.05 8.19 -5.37
N HIS A 56 -21.60 7.15 -6.01
CA HIS A 56 -21.00 5.82 -6.04
C HIS A 56 -20.05 5.74 -7.24
N VAL A 57 -18.82 5.31 -7.00
CA VAL A 57 -17.92 4.92 -8.09
C VAL A 57 -18.10 3.43 -8.29
N ASP A 58 -18.40 2.98 -9.51
CA ASP A 58 -18.31 1.56 -9.86
C ASP A 58 -16.84 1.15 -9.81
N VAL A 59 -16.41 0.77 -8.61
CA VAL A 59 -15.14 0.11 -8.35
C VAL A 59 -15.31 -1.34 -8.79
N ASP A 60 -14.43 -1.83 -9.68
CA ASP A 60 -14.39 -3.25 -10.09
C ASP A 60 -14.55 -4.13 -8.82
N GLU A 61 -15.27 -5.24 -8.94
CA GLU A 61 -15.54 -6.20 -7.84
C GLU A 61 -14.28 -6.47 -6.99
N ASN A 62 -13.12 -6.53 -7.66
CA ASN A 62 -11.79 -6.61 -7.06
C ASN A 62 -11.49 -5.58 -5.95
N TYR A 63 -11.84 -4.29 -6.08
CA TYR A 63 -11.49 -3.31 -5.04
C TYR A 63 -12.32 -3.51 -3.76
N ARG A 64 -13.61 -3.84 -3.91
CA ARG A 64 -14.46 -4.15 -2.76
C ARG A 64 -14.01 -5.42 -2.07
N GLU A 65 -13.66 -6.45 -2.83
CA GLU A 65 -13.06 -7.68 -2.30
C GLU A 65 -11.75 -7.40 -1.54
N LEU A 66 -10.89 -6.52 -2.05
CA LEU A 66 -9.65 -6.12 -1.37
C LEU A 66 -9.91 -5.33 -0.07
N LEU A 67 -10.96 -4.52 -0.01
CA LEU A 67 -11.40 -3.84 1.21
C LEU A 67 -11.96 -4.84 2.24
N GLU A 68 -12.75 -5.82 1.80
CA GLU A 68 -13.34 -6.86 2.65
C GLU A 68 -12.27 -7.82 3.18
N ALA A 69 -11.31 -8.20 2.34
CA ALA A 69 -10.14 -8.98 2.73
C ALA A 69 -9.14 -8.20 3.61
N GLN A 70 -9.39 -6.91 3.87
CA GLN A 70 -8.51 -6.00 4.60
C GLN A 70 -7.09 -5.87 3.99
N SER A 71 -6.96 -6.21 2.70
CA SER A 71 -5.73 -5.99 1.92
C SER A 71 -5.56 -4.52 1.56
N ILE A 72 -6.66 -3.77 1.49
CA ILE A 72 -6.67 -2.30 1.41
C ILE A 72 -7.41 -1.76 2.62
N ILE A 73 -6.76 -0.87 3.36
CA ILE A 73 -7.35 -0.20 4.53
C ILE A 73 -7.41 1.29 4.24
N SER A 74 -8.62 1.81 4.04
CA SER A 74 -8.88 3.22 3.79
C SER A 74 -9.93 3.79 4.75
N GLY A 75 -9.84 5.10 5.02
CA GLY A 75 -10.78 5.84 5.85
C GLY A 75 -10.10 6.87 6.77
N THR A 76 -10.87 7.41 7.72
CA THR A 76 -10.36 8.28 8.78
C THR A 76 -9.58 7.47 9.83
N PRO A 77 -8.72 8.10 10.66
CA PRO A 77 -8.01 7.43 11.75
C PRO A 77 -8.91 6.54 12.63
N LYS A 78 -10.10 7.04 12.98
CA LYS A 78 -11.11 6.32 13.77
C LYS A 78 -11.64 5.05 13.10
N GLN A 79 -11.62 4.98 11.78
CA GLN A 79 -12.08 3.83 11.00
C GLN A 79 -10.95 2.85 10.70
N VAL A 80 -9.72 3.33 10.48
CA VAL A 80 -8.58 2.47 10.13
C VAL A 80 -7.99 1.77 11.36
N ILE A 81 -7.95 2.42 12.52
CA ILE A 81 -7.37 1.83 13.74
C ILE A 81 -8.06 0.52 14.15
N PRO A 82 -9.41 0.42 14.19
CA PRO A 82 -10.08 -0.86 14.49
C PRO A 82 -9.79 -1.96 13.46
N LYS A 83 -9.69 -1.60 12.16
CA LYS A 83 -9.36 -2.57 11.10
C LYS A 83 -7.93 -3.09 11.29
N ILE A 84 -6.99 -2.20 11.60
CA ILE A 84 -5.59 -2.58 11.87
C ILE A 84 -5.50 -3.47 13.11
N ARG A 85 -6.26 -3.17 14.18
CA ARG A 85 -6.35 -4.03 15.36
C ARG A 85 -6.75 -5.46 14.99
N GLN A 86 -7.80 -5.62 14.19
CA GLN A 86 -8.25 -6.94 13.73
C GLN A 86 -7.14 -7.71 13.00
N VAL A 87 -6.40 -7.04 12.11
CA VAL A 87 -5.27 -7.64 11.40
C VAL A 87 -4.15 -8.03 12.36
N MET A 88 -3.81 -7.18 13.34
CA MET A 88 -2.78 -7.45 14.34
C MET A 88 -3.15 -8.59 15.28
N GLU A 89 -4.43 -8.69 15.66
CA GLU A 89 -4.97 -9.78 16.48
C GLU A 89 -4.90 -11.13 15.74
N TYR A 90 -5.28 -11.14 14.46
CA TYR A 90 -5.32 -12.35 13.66
C TYR A 90 -3.94 -12.83 13.19
N LEU A 91 -3.14 -11.94 12.58
CA LEU A 91 -1.86 -12.31 11.99
C LEU A 91 -0.69 -12.31 12.97
N ARG A 92 -0.83 -11.65 14.13
CA ARG A 92 0.22 -11.51 15.15
C ARG A 92 1.58 -11.05 14.56
N PRO A 93 1.61 -9.99 13.74
CA PRO A 93 2.83 -9.61 13.04
C PRO A 93 3.88 -9.01 14.00
N GLY A 94 5.15 -9.37 13.82
CA GLY A 94 6.27 -8.70 14.50
C GLY A 94 6.64 -7.36 13.86
N SER A 95 6.44 -7.21 12.54
CA SER A 95 6.68 -5.98 11.81
C SER A 95 5.56 -5.71 10.80
N MET A 96 5.24 -4.43 10.60
CA MET A 96 4.27 -4.00 9.59
C MET A 96 4.84 -2.89 8.73
N PHE A 97 4.64 -3.04 7.41
CA PHE A 97 5.00 -2.04 6.42
C PHE A 97 3.70 -1.41 5.90
N LEU A 98 3.57 -0.10 6.03
CA LEU A 98 2.40 0.65 5.60
C LEU A 98 2.73 1.38 4.30
N TRP A 99 1.96 1.10 3.26
CA TRP A 99 2.02 1.86 2.02
C TRP A 99 1.00 3.00 2.08
N ASP A 100 1.46 4.18 2.51
CA ASP A 100 0.66 5.41 2.52
C ASP A 100 0.84 6.17 1.19
N GLY A 101 -0.26 6.69 0.62
CA GLY A 101 -0.24 7.39 -0.67
C GLY A 101 -0.44 6.51 -1.90
N ASP A 102 -1.27 5.47 -1.81
CA ASP A 102 -1.67 4.65 -2.97
C ASP A 102 -2.84 5.31 -3.75
N GLY A 103 -2.83 5.16 -5.07
CA GLY A 103 -3.82 5.75 -5.99
C GLY A 103 -3.53 7.17 -6.49
N SER A 104 -4.55 7.84 -7.03
CA SER A 104 -4.46 9.18 -7.64
C SER A 104 -4.66 10.31 -6.62
N MET A 105 -3.94 10.26 -5.50
CA MET A 105 -4.02 11.28 -4.45
C MET A 105 -3.35 12.59 -4.88
N THR A 106 -3.91 13.72 -4.46
CA THR A 106 -3.21 15.01 -4.56
C THR A 106 -2.05 15.04 -3.56
N HIS A 107 -1.09 15.94 -3.77
CA HIS A 107 0.02 16.13 -2.84
C HIS A 107 -0.49 16.47 -1.42
N ASP A 108 -1.46 17.38 -1.33
CA ASP A 108 -2.00 17.83 -0.04
C ASP A 108 -2.72 16.69 0.69
N ASP A 109 -3.47 15.85 -0.03
CA ASP A 109 -4.12 14.69 0.56
C ASP A 109 -3.11 13.65 1.06
N ALA A 110 -2.05 13.40 0.27
CA ALA A 110 -0.99 12.47 0.67
C ALA A 110 -0.23 12.98 1.91
N MET A 111 0.12 14.28 1.93
CA MET A 111 0.80 14.89 3.09
C MET A 111 -0.10 14.91 4.33
N ARG A 112 -1.41 15.12 4.15
CA ARG A 112 -2.38 15.03 5.24
C ARG A 112 -2.52 13.61 5.76
N SER A 113 -2.58 12.61 4.88
CA SER A 113 -2.62 11.19 5.27
C SER A 113 -1.39 10.83 6.08
N LEU A 114 -0.20 11.19 5.60
CA LEU A 114 1.06 10.91 6.28
C LEU A 114 1.12 11.56 7.66
N ARG A 115 0.63 12.81 7.78
CA ARG A 115 0.54 13.50 9.07
C ARG A 115 -0.37 12.75 10.04
N LEU A 116 -1.58 12.39 9.62
CA LEU A 116 -2.54 11.66 10.47
C LEU A 116 -2.02 10.25 10.82
N MET A 117 -1.31 9.62 9.89
CA MET A 117 -0.65 8.35 10.12
C MET A 117 0.37 8.45 11.25
N GLY A 118 1.21 9.49 11.23
CA GLY A 118 2.22 9.74 12.26
C GLY A 118 1.66 10.22 13.61
N GLU A 119 0.62 11.06 13.58
CA GLU A 119 0.05 11.69 14.79
C GLU A 119 -0.97 10.81 15.51
N GLU A 120 -1.77 10.02 14.77
CA GLU A 120 -2.90 9.28 15.34
C GLU A 120 -2.76 7.76 15.19
N VAL A 121 -2.45 7.28 13.97
CA VAL A 121 -2.56 5.85 13.66
C VAL A 121 -1.39 5.05 14.23
N VAL A 122 -0.14 5.43 13.92
CA VAL A 122 1.06 4.72 14.39
C VAL A 122 1.15 4.70 15.93
N PRO A 123 0.87 5.80 16.66
CA PRO A 123 0.82 5.75 18.11
C PRO A 123 -0.24 4.77 18.64
N ALA A 124 -1.46 4.79 18.09
CA ALA A 124 -2.51 3.86 18.50
C ALA A 124 -2.12 2.39 18.22
N MET A 125 -1.49 2.12 17.08
CA MET A 125 -0.97 0.79 16.75
C MET A 125 0.09 0.30 17.74
N ARG A 126 0.95 1.19 18.25
CA ARG A 126 1.95 0.82 19.27
C ARG A 126 1.29 0.43 20.59
N GLU A 127 0.24 1.13 21.00
CA GLU A 127 -0.52 0.75 22.20
C GLU A 127 -1.25 -0.58 21.99
N ILE A 128 -1.86 -0.81 20.82
CA ILE A 128 -2.45 -2.09 20.45
C ILE A 128 -1.40 -3.22 20.49
N ALA A 129 -0.20 -2.99 19.96
CA ALA A 129 0.88 -3.98 19.97
C ALA A 129 1.29 -4.37 21.40
N LYS A 130 1.37 -3.40 22.32
CA LYS A 130 1.66 -3.65 23.74
C LYS A 130 0.54 -4.43 24.42
N GLU A 131 -0.72 -4.04 24.20
CA GLU A 131 -1.89 -4.76 24.73
C GLU A 131 -1.92 -6.22 24.27
N LEU A 132 -1.52 -6.46 23.02
CA LEU A 132 -1.47 -7.78 22.42
C LEU A 132 -0.17 -8.53 22.73
N ASP A 133 0.80 -7.95 23.41
CA ASP A 133 2.14 -8.56 23.62
C ASP A 133 2.79 -9.02 22.29
N LEU A 134 2.78 -8.13 21.28
CA LEU A 134 3.46 -8.36 20.02
C LEU A 134 4.92 -7.94 20.11
N LYS A 135 5.83 -8.91 20.06
CA LYS A 135 7.28 -8.66 20.07
C LYS A 135 7.76 -8.07 18.75
N SER A 136 8.61 -7.05 18.84
CA SER A 136 9.38 -6.55 17.70
C SER A 136 10.47 -7.55 17.32
N PRO A 137 10.87 -7.64 16.04
CA PRO A 137 12.06 -8.37 15.62
C PRO A 137 13.35 -7.98 16.37
N PHE A 138 13.38 -6.79 16.97
CA PHE A 138 14.52 -6.28 17.75
C PHE A 138 14.45 -6.61 19.23
N ASP A 139 13.33 -7.17 19.72
CA ASP A 139 13.14 -7.54 21.12
C ASP A 139 13.53 -9.01 21.40
N PHE A 140 14.10 -9.69 20.40
CA PHE A 140 14.56 -11.07 20.52
C PHE A 140 16.05 -11.14 20.82
N GLU A 141 16.41 -11.97 21.80
CA GLU A 141 17.81 -12.30 22.04
C GLU A 141 18.33 -13.24 20.93
N PRO A 142 19.62 -13.16 20.55
CA PRO A 142 20.22 -14.07 19.57
C PRO A 142 20.04 -15.55 19.97
N GLY A 143 19.22 -16.28 19.21
CA GLY A 143 18.91 -17.70 19.45
C GLY A 143 17.55 -17.95 20.12
N GLU A 144 16.83 -16.91 20.52
CA GLU A 144 15.46 -17.02 20.99
C GLU A 144 14.54 -17.40 19.82
N THR A 145 14.00 -18.61 19.84
CA THR A 145 13.04 -19.06 18.82
C THR A 145 11.63 -18.78 19.32
N THR A 146 10.85 -18.00 18.57
CA THR A 146 9.42 -17.85 18.85
C THR A 146 8.77 -19.23 18.75
N THR A 147 8.37 -19.78 19.89
CA THR A 147 7.40 -20.88 19.89
C THR A 147 6.10 -20.24 19.46
N ALA A 148 5.74 -20.37 18.18
CA ALA A 148 4.44 -19.92 17.70
C ALA A 148 3.38 -20.54 18.61
N ALA A 149 2.65 -19.71 19.35
CA ALA A 149 1.54 -20.17 20.17
C ALA A 149 0.61 -20.96 19.25
N SER A 150 0.51 -22.26 19.49
CA SER A 150 -0.47 -23.12 18.87
C SER A 150 -1.86 -22.57 19.21
N GLY A 151 -2.51 -21.94 18.25
CA GLY A 151 -3.79 -21.31 18.49
C GLY A 151 -4.37 -20.74 17.21
N VAL A 152 -4.87 -21.61 16.35
CA VAL A 152 -6.30 -21.73 15.99
C VAL A 152 -6.39 -22.90 15.01
N ALA A 153 -6.92 -24.02 15.49
CA ALA A 153 -7.60 -24.97 14.62
C ALA A 153 -8.93 -24.31 14.21
N GLY A 154 -9.01 -23.86 12.97
CA GLY A 154 -10.27 -23.54 12.30
C GLY A 154 -10.76 -24.74 11.48
N PRO A 155 -12.07 -24.87 11.25
CA PRO A 155 -12.76 -26.10 10.83
C PRO A 155 -12.35 -26.65 9.45
#